data_AF-A0A7S4D3Y3-F1
#
_entry.id   AF-A0A7S4D3Y3-F1
#
_cell.length_a   1.000
_cell.length_b   1.000
_cell.length_c   1.000
_cell.angle_alpha   90.00
_cell.angle_beta   90.00
_cell.angle_gamma   90.00
#
_symmetry.space_group_name_H-M   'P 1'
#
loop_
_entity.id
_entity.type
_entity.pdbx_description
1 polymer ?
#
loop_
_entity_poly.entity_id
_entity_poly.type
_entity_poly.pdbx_seq_one_letter_code
_entity_poly.pdbx_strand_id
1 'polypeptide(L)'
;RVMVSTLSIIYNPMLMSLHLLNVVNMFPLLESVLKAVTVNARSLVLTAILCAIVVYLFGLMGFVLFPEDFTDSDGQRLCNTLWQCFLISLTKGIRTDGGLGTMLLARNWGQPHCHLRLVFDFMFYVVIIVCLLNMIFGIIIDTFGQLRAERENIEQDTQNRCFICGIDSYT
;
A
#
# COMPACT_ATOMS: atom_id res chain seq x y z
N ARG A 1 17.67 -11.71 17.21
CA ARG A 1 18.20 -13.06 16.91
C ARG A 1 17.94 -14.02 18.06
N VAL A 2 18.57 -13.85 19.24
CA VAL A 2 18.39 -14.76 20.39
C VAL A 2 16.94 -14.82 20.91
N MET A 3 16.26 -13.67 21.03
CA MET A 3 14.84 -13.64 21.47
C MET A 3 13.88 -14.40 20.54
N VAL A 4 14.11 -14.35 19.23
CA VAL A 4 13.26 -15.07 18.25
C VAL A 4 13.54 -16.58 18.34
N SER A 5 14.79 -16.97 18.57
CA SER A 5 15.17 -18.37 18.78
C SER A 5 14.54 -18.95 20.05
N THR A 6 14.57 -18.21 21.18
CA THR A 6 13.99 -18.68 22.44
C THR A 6 12.47 -18.77 22.34
N LEU A 7 11.82 -17.78 21.69
CA LEU A 7 10.38 -17.79 21.46
C LEU A 7 9.93 -18.97 20.57
N SER A 8 10.73 -19.33 19.57
CA SER A 8 10.40 -20.45 18.68
C SER A 8 10.46 -21.82 19.36
N ILE A 9 11.36 -21.99 20.33
CA ILE A 9 11.47 -23.24 21.11
C ILE A 9 10.28 -23.38 22.07
N ILE A 10 9.76 -22.27 22.60
CA ILE A 10 8.68 -22.26 23.60
C ILE A 10 7.30 -22.39 22.96
N TYR A 11 7.05 -21.72 21.82
CA TYR A 11 5.71 -21.64 21.24
C TYR A 11 5.50 -22.60 20.06
N ASN A 12 6.23 -22.41 18.96
CA ASN A 12 6.03 -23.18 17.74
C ASN A 12 7.30 -23.20 16.87
N PRO A 13 7.68 -24.36 16.28
CA PRO A 13 8.84 -24.48 15.41
C PRO A 13 8.70 -23.69 14.09
N MET A 14 7.48 -23.32 13.67
CA MET A 14 7.28 -22.47 12.48
C MET A 14 7.89 -21.06 12.63
N LEU A 15 8.12 -20.59 13.87
CA LEU A 15 8.76 -19.30 14.13
C LEU A 15 10.24 -19.26 13.71
N MET A 16 10.87 -20.41 13.45
CA MET A 16 12.21 -20.42 12.86
C MET A 16 12.26 -19.81 11.46
N SER A 17 11.14 -19.79 10.72
CA SER A 17 11.05 -19.10 9.44
C SER A 17 11.33 -17.58 9.55
N LEU A 18 11.11 -16.97 10.72
CA LEU A 18 11.40 -15.55 10.94
C LEU A 18 12.89 -15.22 10.94
N HIS A 19 13.78 -16.20 11.12
CA HIS A 19 15.22 -15.99 10.97
C HIS A 19 15.62 -15.65 9.53
N LEU A 20 14.81 -15.98 8.52
CA LEU A 20 15.07 -15.56 7.15
C LEU A 20 14.99 -14.04 6.98
N LEU A 21 14.16 -13.33 7.76
CA LEU A 21 14.04 -11.86 7.69
C LEU A 21 15.36 -11.15 8.06
N ASN A 22 16.20 -11.81 8.85
CA ASN A 22 17.50 -11.31 9.26
C ASN A 22 18.49 -11.16 8.09
N VAL A 23 18.18 -11.72 6.91
CA VAL A 23 18.96 -11.51 5.68
C VAL A 23 19.01 -10.02 5.30
N VAL A 24 17.98 -9.25 5.64
CA VAL A 24 17.93 -7.79 5.39
C VAL A 24 19.08 -7.07 6.09
N ASN A 25 19.45 -7.49 7.30
CA ASN A 25 20.55 -6.88 8.05
C ASN A 25 21.93 -7.37 7.59
N MET A 26 22.00 -8.41 6.75
CA MET A 26 23.26 -8.92 6.21
C MET A 26 23.66 -8.19 4.92
N PHE A 27 22.69 -7.67 4.16
CA PHE A 27 22.92 -7.03 2.87
C PHE A 27 22.60 -5.53 2.90
N PRO A 28 23.59 -4.64 2.67
CA PRO A 28 23.39 -3.18 2.76
C PRO A 28 22.40 -2.63 1.71
N LEU A 29 22.24 -3.33 0.59
CA LEU A 29 21.23 -3.00 -0.43
C LEU A 29 19.81 -3.14 0.13
N LEU A 30 19.52 -4.23 0.86
CA LEU A 30 18.19 -4.50 1.40
C LEU A 30 17.85 -3.54 2.54
N GLU A 31 18.85 -3.16 3.35
CA GLU A 31 18.69 -2.12 4.35
C GLU A 31 18.28 -0.78 3.73
N SER A 32 18.87 -0.41 2.59
CA SER A 32 18.54 0.82 1.88
C SER A 32 17.10 0.82 1.36
N VAL A 33 16.63 -0.32 0.85
CA VAL A 33 15.23 -0.50 0.42
C VAL A 33 14.27 -0.38 1.61
N LEU A 34 14.61 -0.98 2.77
CA LEU A 34 13.79 -0.89 3.96
C LEU A 34 13.73 0.56 4.49
N LYS A 35 14.86 1.27 4.49
CA LYS A 35 14.94 2.69 4.88
C LYS A 35 14.05 3.57 4.00
N ALA A 36 14.00 3.32 2.69
CA ALA A 36 13.15 4.10 1.79
C ALA A 36 11.66 4.06 2.20
N VAL A 37 11.19 2.94 2.75
CA VAL A 37 9.81 2.81 3.23
C VAL A 37 9.64 3.36 4.65
N THR A 38 10.64 3.20 5.52
CA THR A 38 10.53 3.57 6.94
C THR A 38 10.82 5.04 7.23
N VAL A 39 11.64 5.73 6.43
CA VAL A 39 11.99 7.16 6.63
C VAL A 39 10.76 8.06 6.59
N ASN A 40 9.89 7.89 5.59
CA ASN A 40 8.62 8.63 5.49
C ASN A 40 7.40 7.79 5.88
N ALA A 41 7.56 6.86 6.83
CA ALA A 41 6.48 5.97 7.27
C ALA A 41 5.24 6.73 7.76
N ARG A 42 5.41 7.90 8.38
CA ARG A 42 4.28 8.75 8.81
C ARG A 42 3.40 9.17 7.64
N SER A 43 4.00 9.68 6.56
CA SER A 43 3.27 10.09 5.36
C SER A 43 2.60 8.89 4.70
N LEU A 44 3.31 7.75 4.61
CA LEU A 44 2.76 6.52 4.05
C LEU A 44 1.55 6.01 4.84
N VAL A 45 1.63 5.99 6.17
CA VAL A 45 0.51 5.61 7.05
C VAL A 45 -0.67 6.57 6.89
N LEU A 46 -0.42 7.89 6.84
CA LEU A 46 -1.48 8.88 6.61
C LEU A 46 -2.17 8.67 5.25
N THR A 47 -1.41 8.38 4.20
CA THR A 47 -2.00 8.07 2.88
C THR A 47 -2.76 6.75 2.86
N ALA A 48 -2.31 5.74 3.61
CA ALA A 48 -3.04 4.48 3.75
C ALA A 48 -4.36 4.67 4.51
N ILE A 49 -4.38 5.51 5.54
CA ILE A 49 -5.60 5.90 6.27
C ILE A 49 -6.56 6.64 5.32
N LEU A 50 -6.05 7.62 4.55
CA LEU A 50 -6.85 8.34 3.56
C LEU A 50 -7.45 7.36 2.54
N CYS A 51 -6.66 6.43 2.03
CA CYS A 51 -7.12 5.39 1.10
C CYS A 51 -8.23 4.53 1.72
N ALA A 52 -8.07 4.07 2.95
CA ALA A 52 -9.11 3.31 3.66
C ALA A 52 -10.41 4.12 3.81
N ILE A 53 -10.33 5.42 4.13
CA ILE A 53 -11.50 6.30 4.24
C ILE A 53 -12.21 6.44 2.89
N VAL A 54 -11.47 6.71 1.81
CA VAL A 54 -12.05 6.88 0.47
C VAL A 54 -12.70 5.57 0.01
N VAL A 55 -12.05 4.42 0.19
CA VAL A 55 -12.61 3.11 -0.13
C VAL A 55 -13.87 2.82 0.69
N TYR A 56 -13.90 3.20 1.97
CA TYR A 56 -15.10 3.08 2.81
C TYR A 56 -16.28 3.89 2.25
N LEU A 57 -16.04 5.13 1.82
CA LEU A 57 -17.08 5.98 1.22
C LEU A 57 -17.61 5.38 -0.10
N PHE A 58 -16.72 4.88 -0.96
CA PHE A 58 -17.15 4.19 -2.19
C PHE A 58 -17.91 2.89 -1.89
N GLY A 59 -17.46 2.10 -0.91
CA GLY A 59 -18.17 0.89 -0.47
C GLY A 59 -19.57 1.19 0.08
N LEU A 60 -19.71 2.25 0.87
CA LEU A 60 -21.00 2.75 1.37
C LEU A 60 -21.92 3.18 0.21
N MET A 61 -21.40 4.00 -0.70
CA MET A 61 -22.14 4.48 -1.88
C MET A 61 -22.59 3.30 -2.75
N GLY A 62 -21.72 2.32 -2.97
CA GLY A 62 -22.04 1.10 -3.69
C GLY A 62 -23.18 0.33 -3.02
N PHE A 63 -23.11 0.12 -1.70
CA PHE A 63 -24.13 -0.60 -0.94
C PHE A 63 -25.51 0.09 -1.00
N VAL A 64 -25.55 1.42 -0.93
CA VAL A 64 -26.81 2.19 -0.94
C VAL A 64 -27.40 2.30 -2.35
N LEU A 65 -26.57 2.56 -3.36
CA LEU A 65 -27.03 2.79 -4.73
C LEU A 65 -27.28 1.49 -5.51
N PHE A 66 -26.52 0.44 -5.21
CA PHE A 66 -26.49 -0.80 -6.00
C PHE A 66 -26.53 -2.06 -5.12
N PRO A 67 -27.51 -2.22 -4.22
CA PRO A 67 -27.54 -3.35 -3.27
C PRO A 67 -27.65 -4.71 -3.96
N GLU A 68 -28.32 -4.80 -5.11
CA GLU A 68 -28.52 -6.06 -5.84
C GLU A 68 -27.25 -6.53 -6.57
N ASP A 69 -26.33 -5.62 -6.90
CA ASP A 69 -25.13 -5.94 -7.65
C ASP A 69 -24.02 -6.56 -6.78
N PHE A 70 -24.16 -6.50 -5.44
CA PHE A 70 -23.30 -7.19 -4.46
C PHE A 70 -23.71 -8.66 -4.29
N THR A 71 -23.89 -9.35 -5.40
CA THR A 71 -24.23 -10.77 -5.46
C THR A 71 -23.17 -11.52 -6.26
N ASP A 72 -22.72 -12.66 -5.76
CA ASP A 72 -21.77 -13.53 -6.45
C ASP A 72 -22.44 -14.32 -7.59
N SER A 73 -21.65 -14.99 -8.44
CA SER A 73 -22.17 -15.81 -9.54
C SER A 73 -23.15 -16.91 -9.10
N ASP A 74 -23.04 -17.34 -7.84
CA ASP A 74 -23.90 -18.37 -7.22
C ASP A 74 -25.20 -17.78 -6.61
N GLY A 75 -25.48 -16.49 -6.83
CA GLY A 75 -26.67 -15.82 -6.31
C GLY A 75 -26.60 -15.49 -4.80
N GLN A 76 -25.44 -15.69 -4.17
CA GLN A 76 -25.21 -15.36 -2.76
C GLN A 76 -24.77 -13.91 -2.60
N ARG A 77 -25.30 -13.21 -1.59
CA ARG A 77 -24.86 -11.84 -1.28
C ARG A 77 -23.39 -11.85 -0.83
N LEU A 78 -22.56 -11.05 -1.51
CA LEU A 78 -21.14 -10.88 -1.19
C LEU A 78 -20.93 -10.26 0.20
N CYS A 79 -21.84 -9.38 0.63
CA CYS A 79 -21.81 -8.78 1.96
C CYS A 79 -23.21 -8.48 2.49
N ASN A 80 -23.41 -8.70 3.80
CA ASN A 80 -24.65 -8.36 4.49
C ASN A 80 -24.48 -7.18 5.46
N THR A 81 -23.24 -6.89 5.86
CA THR A 81 -22.90 -5.80 6.78
C THR A 81 -21.95 -4.81 6.13
N LEU A 82 -22.05 -3.53 6.52
CA LEU A 82 -21.16 -2.46 6.04
C LEU A 82 -19.68 -2.79 6.24
N TRP A 83 -19.33 -3.41 7.36
CA TRP A 83 -17.97 -3.84 7.66
C TRP A 83 -17.46 -4.91 6.68
N GLN A 84 -18.30 -5.89 6.32
CA GLN A 84 -17.95 -6.88 5.31
C GLN A 84 -17.79 -6.25 3.92
N CYS A 85 -18.71 -5.36 3.51
CA CYS A 85 -18.59 -4.67 2.23
C CYS A 85 -17.32 -3.81 2.16
N PHE A 86 -16.95 -3.15 3.26
CA PHE A 86 -15.70 -2.41 3.38
C PHE A 86 -14.48 -3.32 3.20
N LEU A 87 -14.40 -4.42 3.96
CA LEU A 87 -13.27 -5.35 3.87
C LEU A 87 -13.14 -6.00 2.48
N ILE A 88 -14.26 -6.33 1.84
CA ILE A 88 -14.28 -6.86 0.47
C ILE A 88 -13.81 -5.78 -0.52
N SER A 89 -14.29 -4.54 -0.39
CA SER A 89 -13.85 -3.42 -1.23
C SER A 89 -12.35 -3.14 -1.09
N LEU A 90 -11.83 -3.20 0.14
CA LEU A 90 -10.41 -3.02 0.44
C LEU A 90 -9.55 -4.16 -0.14
N THR A 91 -9.99 -5.40 0.01
CA THR A 91 -9.17 -6.58 -0.33
C THR A 91 -9.30 -6.99 -1.78
N LYS A 92 -10.52 -7.11 -2.31
CA LYS A 92 -10.79 -7.50 -3.70
C LYS A 92 -10.76 -6.28 -4.63
N GLY A 93 -11.32 -5.15 -4.22
CA GLY A 93 -11.41 -3.97 -5.09
C GLY A 93 -10.09 -3.28 -5.39
N ILE A 94 -9.14 -3.27 -4.45
CA ILE A 94 -7.79 -2.72 -4.70
C ILE A 94 -6.90 -3.73 -5.43
N ARG A 95 -7.07 -5.02 -5.15
CA ARG A 95 -6.19 -6.08 -5.67
C ARG A 95 -6.51 -6.48 -7.09
N THR A 96 -7.79 -6.47 -7.46
CA THR A 96 -8.21 -6.80 -8.83
C THR A 96 -8.03 -5.56 -9.69
N ASP A 97 -7.17 -5.66 -10.70
CA ASP A 97 -6.70 -4.53 -11.52
C ASP A 97 -7.83 -3.76 -12.24
N GLY A 98 -9.04 -4.34 -12.34
CA GLY A 98 -10.24 -3.70 -12.89
C GLY A 98 -11.19 -3.03 -11.88
N GLY A 99 -10.83 -2.95 -10.59
CA GLY A 99 -11.60 -2.25 -9.56
C GLY A 99 -12.85 -2.99 -9.06
N LEU A 100 -13.85 -2.24 -8.55
CA LEU A 100 -15.12 -2.78 -8.05
C LEU A 100 -15.97 -3.45 -9.14
N GLY A 101 -15.90 -2.95 -10.38
CA GLY A 101 -16.74 -3.44 -11.47
C GLY A 101 -16.47 -4.90 -11.88
N THR A 102 -15.28 -5.45 -11.60
CA THR A 102 -14.96 -6.85 -11.95
C THR A 102 -15.51 -7.88 -10.97
N MET A 103 -15.83 -7.47 -9.75
CA MET A 103 -16.32 -8.37 -8.71
C MET A 103 -17.84 -8.29 -8.50
N LEU A 104 -18.47 -7.28 -9.07
CA LEU A 104 -19.91 -7.11 -9.01
C LEU A 104 -20.55 -7.70 -10.27
N LEU A 105 -21.83 -8.08 -10.16
CA LEU A 105 -22.53 -8.76 -11.24
C LEU A 105 -22.63 -7.86 -12.48
N ALA A 106 -22.21 -8.37 -13.65
CA ALA A 106 -22.32 -7.64 -14.91
C ALA A 106 -23.78 -7.48 -15.32
N ARG A 107 -24.21 -6.25 -15.58
CA ARG A 107 -25.58 -5.94 -16.03
C ARG A 107 -25.66 -5.87 -17.54
N ASN A 108 -26.74 -6.41 -18.12
CA ASN A 108 -27.00 -6.33 -19.57
C ASN A 108 -27.23 -4.87 -20.02
N TRP A 109 -26.75 -4.55 -21.22
CA TRP A 109 -26.94 -3.25 -21.88
C TRP A 109 -28.45 -2.98 -22.08
N GLY A 110 -28.94 -1.84 -21.56
CA GLY A 110 -30.35 -1.41 -21.69
C GLY A 110 -31.17 -1.40 -20.40
N GLN A 111 -30.63 -1.87 -19.27
CA GLN A 111 -31.27 -1.76 -17.96
C GLN A 111 -31.15 -0.33 -17.37
N PRO A 112 -32.13 0.14 -16.58
CA PRO A 112 -32.02 1.42 -15.87
C PRO A 112 -30.81 1.38 -14.92
N HIS A 113 -30.11 2.52 -14.79
CA HIS A 113 -28.90 2.72 -13.98
C HIS A 113 -27.61 2.06 -14.49
N CYS A 114 -27.59 1.47 -15.69
CA CYS A 114 -26.37 0.95 -16.31
C CYS A 114 -25.27 2.02 -16.47
N HIS A 115 -25.63 3.23 -16.95
CA HIS A 115 -24.66 4.33 -17.10
C HIS A 115 -24.13 4.85 -15.77
N LEU A 116 -25.00 4.97 -14.75
CA LEU A 116 -24.60 5.40 -13.41
C LEU A 116 -23.59 4.42 -12.82
N ARG A 117 -23.83 3.11 -13.02
CA ARG A 117 -22.92 2.08 -12.57
C ARG A 117 -21.57 2.13 -13.28
N LEU A 118 -21.57 2.27 -14.60
CA LEU A 118 -20.33 2.41 -15.38
C LEU A 118 -19.49 3.60 -14.90
N VAL A 119 -20.12 4.76 -14.67
CA VAL A 119 -19.44 5.96 -14.17
C VAL A 119 -18.89 5.73 -12.75
N PHE A 120 -19.64 5.04 -11.89
CA PHE A 120 -19.20 4.69 -10.55
C PHE A 120 -17.97 3.79 -10.55
N ASP A 121 -17.98 2.69 -11.33
CA ASP A 121 -16.87 1.75 -11.42
C ASP A 121 -15.62 2.42 -12.02
N PHE A 122 -15.81 3.26 -13.05
CA PHE A 122 -14.74 4.04 -13.65
C PHE A 122 -14.13 5.06 -12.68
N MET A 123 -14.97 5.80 -11.93
CA MET A 123 -14.51 6.74 -10.92
C MET A 123 -13.73 6.05 -9.79
N PHE A 124 -14.19 4.88 -9.35
CA PHE A 124 -13.45 4.10 -8.36
C PHE A 124 -12.07 3.69 -8.86
N TYR A 125 -11.98 3.19 -10.10
CA TYR A 125 -10.71 2.82 -10.72
C TYR A 125 -9.74 4.01 -10.81
N VAL A 126 -10.21 5.15 -11.31
CA VAL A 126 -9.37 6.35 -11.45
C VAL A 126 -8.90 6.85 -10.08
N VAL A 127 -9.80 7.00 -9.11
CA VAL A 127 -9.46 7.59 -7.81
C VAL A 127 -8.56 6.64 -6.99
N ILE A 128 -8.93 5.37 -6.87
CA ILE A 128 -8.20 4.45 -5.99
C ILE A 128 -6.94 3.90 -6.65
N ILE A 129 -7.06 3.32 -7.85
CA ILE A 129 -5.94 2.64 -8.52
C ILE A 129 -5.01 3.67 -9.17
N VAL A 130 -5.54 4.57 -9.98
CA VAL A 130 -4.69 5.49 -10.75
C VAL A 130 -4.15 6.63 -9.88
N CYS A 131 -4.94 7.20 -8.96
CA CYS A 131 -4.46 8.30 -8.13
C CYS A 131 -3.80 7.81 -6.83
N LEU A 132 -4.50 7.08 -5.97
CA LEU A 132 -3.98 6.77 -4.62
C LEU A 132 -2.82 5.76 -4.63
N LEU A 133 -2.89 4.68 -5.41
CA LEU A 133 -1.79 3.70 -5.47
C LEU A 133 -0.53 4.32 -6.10
N ASN A 134 -0.67 5.11 -7.17
CA ASN A 134 0.46 5.81 -7.77
C ASN A 134 1.01 6.92 -6.87
N MET A 135 0.18 7.54 -6.02
CA MET A 135 0.67 8.46 -4.99
C MET A 135 1.54 7.73 -3.96
N ILE A 136 1.17 6.52 -3.52
CA ILE A 136 1.99 5.71 -2.60
C ILE A 136 3.34 5.37 -3.24
N PHE A 137 3.36 4.91 -4.50
CA PHE A 137 4.61 4.68 -5.21
C PHE A 137 5.40 5.97 -5.40
N GLY A 138 4.74 7.09 -5.66
CA GLY A 138 5.36 8.41 -5.74
C GLY A 138 6.11 8.81 -4.46
N ILE A 139 5.50 8.60 -3.29
CA ILE A 139 6.14 8.86 -1.99
C ILE A 139 7.37 7.97 -1.79
N ILE A 140 7.29 6.69 -2.17
CA ILE A 140 8.42 5.75 -2.07
C ILE A 140 9.54 6.14 -3.05
N ILE A 141 9.22 6.60 -4.25
CA ILE A 141 10.23 7.06 -5.22
C ILE A 141 10.91 8.33 -4.72
N ASP A 142 10.14 9.26 -4.13
CA ASP A 142 10.69 10.48 -3.53
C ASP A 142 11.66 10.17 -2.37
N THR A 143 11.30 9.22 -1.49
CA THR A 143 12.22 8.79 -0.41
C THR A 143 13.50 8.16 -0.94
N PHE A 144 13.40 7.36 -2.01
CA PHE A 144 14.59 6.84 -2.69
C PHE A 144 15.46 7.96 -3.27
N GLY A 145 14.85 9.04 -3.76
CA GLY A 145 15.55 10.25 -4.19
C GLY A 145 16.30 10.93 -3.04
N GLN A 146 15.62 11.15 -1.91
CA GLN A 146 16.19 11.77 -0.71
C GLN A 146 17.39 10.99 -0.16
N LEU A 147 17.26 9.65 -0.04
CA LEU A 147 18.35 8.79 0.46
C LEU A 147 19.59 8.81 -0.46
N ARG A 148 19.40 8.99 -1.78
CA ARG A 148 20.52 9.11 -2.71
C ARG A 148 21.24 10.45 -2.54
N ALA A 149 20.48 11.54 -2.42
CA ALA A 149 21.04 12.88 -2.21
C ALA A 149 21.80 12.99 -0.87
N GLU A 150 21.28 12.39 0.19
CA GLU A 150 21.97 12.35 1.49
C GLU A 150 23.31 11.60 1.40
N ARG A 151 23.33 10.46 0.71
CA ARG A 151 24.56 9.68 0.50
C ARG A 151 25.62 10.46 -0.28
N GLU A 152 25.19 11.15 -1.34
CA GLU A 152 26.08 11.99 -2.14
C GLU A 152 26.66 13.16 -1.32
N ASN A 153 25.84 13.80 -0.49
CA ASN A 153 26.31 14.88 0.39
C ASN A 153 27.34 14.39 1.43
N ILE A 154 27.12 13.22 2.04
CA ILE A 154 28.09 12.61 2.98
C ILE A 154 29.41 12.29 2.27
N GLU A 155 29.36 11.78 1.04
CA GLU A 155 30.55 11.47 0.26
C GLU A 155 31.32 12.74 -0.13
N GLN A 156 30.61 13.81 -0.51
CA GLN A 156 31.21 15.12 -0.78
C GLN A 156 31.84 15.75 0.47
N ASP A 157 31.18 15.71 1.63
CA ASP A 157 31.73 16.25 2.89
C ASP A 157 32.97 15.46 3.33
N THR A 158 32.96 14.13 3.16
CA THR A 158 34.12 13.27 3.46
C THR A 158 35.32 13.56 2.56
N GLN A 159 35.10 13.93 1.30
CA GLN A 159 36.17 14.26 0.35
C GLN A 159 36.66 15.71 0.47
N ASN A 160 35.75 16.65 0.75
CA ASN A 160 36.04 18.08 0.68
C ASN A 160 36.32 18.71 2.05
N ARG A 161 36.01 18.03 3.16
CA ARG A 161 36.13 18.60 4.50
C ARG A 161 36.86 17.66 5.45
N CYS A 162 37.78 18.21 6.24
CA CYS A 162 38.49 17.41 7.23
C CYS A 162 37.59 17.08 8.44
N PHE A 163 37.45 15.80 8.76
CA PHE A 163 36.59 15.31 9.85
C PHE A 163 36.95 15.87 11.26
N ILE A 164 38.23 16.17 11.51
CA ILE A 164 38.71 16.60 12.84
C ILE A 164 38.62 18.12 13.00
N CYS A 165 39.15 18.89 12.05
CA CYS A 165 39.20 20.35 12.16
C CYS A 165 38.04 21.07 11.45
N GLY A 166 37.27 20.38 10.60
CA GLY A 166 36.11 20.94 9.90
C GLY A 166 36.44 21.99 8.84
N ILE A 167 37.70 22.06 8.39
CA ILE A 167 38.18 22.98 7.34
C ILE A 167 38.01 22.32 5.98
N ASP A 168 37.62 23.11 4.98
CA ASP A 168 37.48 22.66 3.60
C ASP A 168 38.84 22.53 2.91
N SER A 169 38.97 21.56 2.00
CA SER A 169 40.21 21.22 1.29
C SER A 169 40.72 22.33 0.36
N TYR A 170 39.88 23.31 0.03
CA TYR A 170 40.19 24.43 -0.84
C TYR A 170 40.61 25.72 -0.09
N THR A 171 40.63 25.70 1.25
CA THR A 171 41.13 26.80 2.10
C THR A 171 42.59 26.57 2.49
#